data_AF-A0A2V2SF24-F1
#
_entry.id   AF-A0A2V2SF24-F1
#
_cell.length_a   1.000
_cell.length_b   1.000
_cell.length_c   1.000
_cell.angle_alpha   90.00
_cell.angle_beta   90.00
_cell.angle_gamma   90.00
#
_symmetry.space_group_name_H-M   'P 1'
#
loop_
_entity.id
_entity.type
_entity.pdbx_description
1 polymer ?
#
loop_
_entity_poly.entity_id
_entity_poly.type
_entity_poly.pdbx_seq_one_letter_code
_entity_poly.pdbx_strand_id
1 'polypeptide(L)'
;MKLDGVAWSLNDEWWFEYCGEKLYVENQRELPGWTNALHGRAVTISGVLDRARLPDLKQISIKQHPDLREYYIVRRASWSALDQQWKRPQQLPKAPRLTTEYLKSCGIKLDRELQRYFDEWAKESGG
;
A
#
# COMPACT_ATOMS: atom_id res chain seq x y z
N MET A 1 -9.51 0.80 -7.09
CA MET A 1 -8.53 -0.32 -7.17
C MET A 1 -8.83 -1.39 -6.11
N LYS A 2 -8.22 -2.59 -6.24
CA LYS A 2 -8.30 -3.71 -5.29
C LYS A 2 -6.91 -4.38 -5.20
N LEU A 3 -6.37 -4.56 -3.99
CA LEU A 3 -5.04 -5.11 -3.70
C LEU A 3 -5.12 -6.22 -2.65
N ASP A 4 -4.43 -7.33 -2.88
CA ASP A 4 -4.29 -8.42 -1.90
C ASP A 4 -2.90 -8.39 -1.28
N GLY A 5 -2.83 -8.22 0.03
CA GLY A 5 -1.58 -8.00 0.75
C GLY A 5 -1.72 -8.31 2.23
N VAL A 6 -0.82 -7.77 3.05
CA VAL A 6 -0.73 -8.08 4.48
C VAL A 6 -0.97 -6.83 5.31
N ALA A 7 -1.86 -6.91 6.29
CA ALA A 7 -2.03 -5.87 7.28
C ALA A 7 -0.94 -6.01 8.37
N TRP A 8 -0.27 -4.91 8.68
CA TRP A 8 0.77 -4.88 9.71
C TRP A 8 0.47 -3.78 10.73
N SER A 9 0.93 -4.02 11.96
CA SER A 9 0.88 -3.03 13.02
C SER A 9 2.13 -3.05 13.88
N LEU A 10 2.47 -1.90 14.45
CA LEU A 10 3.51 -1.75 15.46
C LEU A 10 3.20 -0.52 16.31
N ASN A 11 3.12 -0.66 17.63
CA ASN A 11 2.78 0.43 18.57
C ASN A 11 1.54 1.23 18.14
N ASP A 12 0.44 0.54 17.83
CA ASP A 12 -0.83 1.12 17.36
C ASP A 12 -0.79 1.87 16.03
N GLU A 13 0.37 1.88 15.36
CA GLU A 13 0.52 2.34 13.99
C GLU A 13 0.32 1.17 13.04
N TRP A 14 -0.43 1.41 11.96
CA TRP A 14 -0.78 0.38 10.99
C TRP A 14 -0.34 0.78 9.59
N TRP A 15 0.00 -0.23 8.79
CA TRP A 15 0.23 -0.09 7.36
C TRP A 15 -0.17 -1.37 6.62
N PHE A 16 -0.37 -1.24 5.31
CA PHE A 16 -0.61 -2.35 4.42
C PHE A 16 0.65 -2.65 3.61
N GLU A 17 1.03 -3.91 3.49
CA GLU A 17 2.15 -4.34 2.65
C GLU A 17 1.65 -5.09 1.42
N TYR A 18 2.04 -4.62 0.24
CA TYR A 18 1.68 -5.19 -1.04
C TYR A 18 2.92 -5.35 -1.91
N CYS A 19 3.20 -6.57 -2.38
CA CYS A 19 4.41 -6.86 -3.15
C CYS A 19 5.70 -6.27 -2.51
N GLY A 20 5.84 -6.34 -1.18
CA GLY A 20 7.00 -5.81 -0.45
C GLY A 20 7.03 -4.29 -0.27
N GLU A 21 6.05 -3.56 -0.81
CA GLU A 21 5.89 -2.12 -0.66
C GLU A 21 4.93 -1.81 0.47
N LYS A 22 5.24 -0.76 1.24
CA LYS A 22 4.42 -0.32 2.37
C LYS A 22 3.54 0.85 1.96
N LEU A 23 2.24 0.72 2.22
CA LEU A 23 1.22 1.70 1.92
C LEU A 23 0.52 2.13 3.20
N TYR A 24 0.18 3.41 3.26
CA TYR A 24 -0.75 3.91 4.25
C TYR A 24 -2.19 3.52 3.91
N VAL A 25 -3.03 3.46 4.93
CA VAL A 25 -4.47 3.29 4.78
C VAL A 25 -5.17 4.44 5.50
N GLU A 26 -5.94 5.23 4.74
CA GLU A 26 -6.69 6.36 5.28
C GLU A 26 -7.75 5.86 6.29
N ASN A 27 -7.85 6.55 7.43
CA ASN A 27 -8.82 6.26 8.51
C ASN A 27 -8.86 4.78 8.93
N GLN A 28 -7.71 4.10 8.88
CA GLN A 28 -7.61 2.66 9.16
C GLN A 28 -8.20 2.22 10.50
N ARG A 29 -8.10 3.05 11.54
CA ARG A 29 -8.69 2.76 12.87
C ARG A 29 -10.22 2.77 12.89
N GLU A 30 -10.84 3.43 11.90
CA GLU A 30 -12.29 3.50 11.74
C GLU A 30 -12.83 2.39 10.83
N LEU A 31 -11.94 1.62 10.19
CA LEU A 31 -12.35 0.52 9.32
C LEU A 31 -12.99 -0.60 10.17
N PRO A 32 -14.20 -1.07 9.83
CA PRO A 32 -14.88 -2.09 10.60
C PRO A 32 -14.02 -3.36 10.74
N GLY A 33 -13.85 -3.85 11.96
CA GLY A 33 -13.06 -5.06 12.25
C GLY A 33 -11.54 -4.89 12.12
N TRP A 34 -11.04 -3.67 11.90
CA TRP A 34 -9.61 -3.37 11.85
C TRP A 34 -9.00 -3.34 13.25
N THR A 35 -8.63 -4.53 13.73
CA THR A 35 -8.14 -4.76 15.10
C THR A 35 -6.80 -5.47 15.08
N ASN A 36 -6.13 -5.57 16.25
CA ASN A 36 -4.88 -6.33 16.42
C ASN A 36 -4.94 -7.77 15.90
N ALA A 37 -6.12 -8.38 15.79
CA ALA A 37 -6.30 -9.70 15.19
C ALA A 37 -5.95 -9.75 13.68
N LEU A 38 -5.90 -8.61 12.99
CA LEU A 38 -5.45 -8.50 11.60
C LEU A 38 -3.94 -8.39 11.44
N HIS A 39 -3.18 -8.18 12.52
CA HIS A 39 -1.73 -8.09 12.43
C HIS A 39 -1.15 -9.36 11.77
N GLY A 40 -0.39 -9.18 10.69
CA GLY A 40 0.22 -10.25 9.91
C GLY A 40 -0.76 -11.07 9.06
N ARG A 41 -2.04 -10.68 8.97
CA ARG A 41 -3.06 -11.39 8.20
C ARG A 41 -3.14 -10.88 6.77
N ALA A 42 -3.41 -11.82 5.86
CA ALA A 42 -3.71 -11.49 4.48
C ALA A 42 -5.10 -10.86 4.38
N VAL A 43 -5.18 -9.73 3.71
CA VAL A 43 -6.43 -8.98 3.48
C VAL A 43 -6.48 -8.49 2.05
N THR A 44 -7.69 -8.39 1.51
CA THR A 44 -7.93 -7.52 0.35
C THR A 44 -8.22 -6.12 0.89
N ILE A 45 -7.54 -5.11 0.34
CA ILE A 45 -7.95 -3.72 0.48
C ILE A 45 -8.45 -3.17 -0.86
N SER A 46 -9.50 -2.36 -0.83
CA SER A 46 -10.06 -1.64 -1.97
C SER A 46 -10.15 -0.16 -1.66
N GLY A 47 -10.10 0.69 -2.69
CA GLY A 47 -10.17 2.14 -2.51
C GLY A 47 -9.54 2.90 -3.68
N VAL A 48 -9.11 4.13 -3.41
CA VAL A 48 -8.39 4.99 -4.36
C VAL A 48 -6.92 5.03 -3.97
N LEU A 49 -6.02 4.67 -4.89
CA LEU A 49 -4.59 4.80 -4.67
C LEU A 49 -4.16 6.23 -4.93
N ASP A 50 -3.47 6.84 -3.97
CA ASP A 50 -2.97 8.20 -4.08
C ASP A 50 -1.54 8.28 -3.53
N ARG A 51 -0.83 9.38 -3.80
CA ARG A 51 0.48 9.69 -3.21
C ARG A 51 0.34 10.84 -2.23
N ALA A 52 0.95 10.69 -1.07
CA ALA A 52 0.95 11.72 -0.04
C ALA A 52 2.30 11.79 0.65
N ARG A 53 2.66 13.00 1.11
CA ARG A 53 3.82 13.21 1.96
C ARG A 53 3.41 12.91 3.41
N LEU A 54 3.82 11.75 3.91
CA LEU A 54 3.39 11.18 5.18
C LEU A 54 4.61 10.85 6.06
N PRO A 55 4.42 10.69 7.37
CA PRO A 55 5.47 10.23 8.28
C PRO A 55 6.19 8.95 7.77
N ASP A 56 7.50 8.81 7.99
CA ASP A 56 8.22 7.60 7.62
C ASP A 56 7.75 6.42 8.48
N LEU A 57 7.17 5.40 7.85
CA LEU A 57 6.69 4.16 8.49
C LEU A 57 7.78 3.43 9.31
N LYS A 58 9.08 3.67 9.04
CA LYS A 58 10.18 3.15 9.86
C LYS A 58 10.40 3.91 11.16
N GLN A 59 9.85 5.12 11.26
CA GLN A 59 10.06 6.05 12.35
C GLN A 59 8.78 6.35 13.14
N ILE A 60 7.60 6.15 12.56
CA ILE A 60 6.30 6.52 13.17
C ILE A 60 6.08 5.97 14.57
N SER A 61 6.63 4.79 14.86
CA SER A 61 6.48 4.12 16.15
C SER A 61 7.67 4.35 17.10
N ILE A 62 8.66 5.15 16.69
CA ILE A 62 9.96 5.32 17.37
C ILE A 62 10.25 6.79 17.68
N LYS A 63 10.01 7.69 16.73
CA LYS A 63 10.29 9.12 16.87
C LYS A 63 9.00 9.89 17.18
N GLN A 64 9.08 10.85 18.10
CA GLN A 64 7.97 11.80 18.35
C GLN A 64 7.67 12.70 17.14
N HIS A 65 8.70 13.01 16.34
CA HIS A 65 8.58 13.79 15.12
C HIS A 65 9.23 13.02 13.94
N PRO A 66 8.47 12.10 13.30
CA PRO A 66 8.97 11.35 12.16
C PRO A 66 9.24 12.26 10.95
N ASP A 67 10.27 11.92 10.18
CA ASP A 67 10.55 12.58 8.92
C ASP A 67 9.42 12.34 7.92
N LEU A 68 9.10 13.33 7.09
CA LEU A 68 8.08 13.19 6.05
C LEU A 68 8.68 12.66 4.75
N ARG A 69 8.12 11.57 4.22
CA ARG A 69 8.49 10.96 2.94
C ARG A 69 7.24 10.75 2.07
N GLU A 70 7.44 10.69 0.77
CA GLU A 70 6.36 10.28 -0.13
C GLU A 70 6.03 8.79 0.06
N TYR A 71 4.75 8.51 0.29
CA TYR A 71 4.17 7.17 0.33
C TYR A 71 2.95 7.09 -0.56
N TYR A 72 2.61 5.86 -0.93
CA TYR A 72 1.26 5.55 -1.40
C TYR A 72 0.31 5.43 -0.22
N ILE A 73 -0.91 5.94 -0.40
CA ILE A 73 -2.02 5.82 0.55
C ILE A 73 -3.25 5.29 -0.18
N VAL A 74 -3.96 4.37 0.47
CA VAL A 74 -5.28 3.93 0.03
C VAL A 74 -6.33 4.80 0.72
N ARG A 75 -6.97 5.68 -0.06
CA ARG A 75 -8.07 6.54 0.39
C ARG A 75 -9.42 5.87 0.23
N ARG A 76 -10.40 6.31 1.02
CA ARG A 76 -11.76 5.73 1.05
C ARG A 76 -11.70 4.20 1.12
N ALA A 77 -10.84 3.72 2.01
CA ALA A 77 -10.47 2.32 2.05
C ALA A 77 -11.65 1.47 2.53
N SER A 78 -11.74 0.27 1.97
CA SER A 78 -12.53 -0.84 2.53
C SER A 78 -11.69 -2.09 2.47
N TRP A 79 -11.95 -3.05 3.34
CA TRP A 79 -11.18 -4.29 3.40
C TRP A 79 -12.06 -5.51 3.63
N SER A 80 -11.52 -6.67 3.28
CA SER A 80 -12.11 -7.97 3.59
C SER A 80 -11.00 -8.97 3.91
N ALA A 81 -11.30 -9.93 4.79
CA ALA A 81 -10.39 -11.03 5.05
C ALA A 81 -10.13 -11.81 3.76
N LEU A 82 -8.86 -12.15 3.54
CA LEU A 82 -8.47 -13.01 2.43
C LEU A 82 -8.55 -14.47 2.88
N ASP A 83 -8.98 -15.34 1.98
CA ASP A 83 -9.13 -16.77 2.28
C ASP A 83 -7.78 -17.41 2.67
N GLN A 84 -7.80 -18.47 3.48
CA GLN A 84 -6.61 -19.09 4.07
C GLN A 84 -5.61 -19.65 3.03
N GLN A 85 -6.03 -19.77 1.78
CA GLN A 85 -5.19 -20.28 0.68
C GLN A 85 -4.35 -19.20 -0.01
N TRP A 86 -4.39 -17.94 0.45
CA TRP A 86 -3.52 -16.91 -0.11
C TRP A 86 -2.05 -17.23 0.16
N LYS A 87 -1.29 -17.39 -0.92
CA LYS A 87 0.16 -17.45 -0.86
C LYS A 87 0.70 -16.05 -1.07
N ARG A 88 1.47 -15.55 -0.11
CA ARG A 88 2.22 -14.31 -0.28
C ARG A 88 3.00 -14.41 -1.60
N PRO A 89 2.87 -13.45 -2.52
CA PRO A 89 3.73 -13.40 -3.69
C PRO A 89 5.18 -13.50 -3.23
N GLN A 90 5.95 -14.44 -3.79
CA GLN A 90 7.39 -14.49 -3.50
C GLN A 90 7.97 -13.11 -3.76
N GLN A 91 8.84 -12.64 -2.86
CA GLN A 91 9.49 -11.34 -2.95
C GLN A 91 9.99 -11.16 -4.38
N LEU A 92 9.31 -10.30 -5.13
CA LEU A 92 9.78 -9.89 -6.44
C LEU A 92 11.11 -9.15 -6.21
N PRO A 93 12.08 -9.26 -7.14
CA PRO A 93 13.35 -8.55 -7.01
C PRO A 93 13.05 -7.08 -6.70
N LYS A 94 13.82 -6.47 -5.78
CA LYS A 94 13.67 -5.07 -5.35
C LYS A 94 13.71 -4.16 -6.58
N ALA A 95 12.55 -3.92 -7.19
CA ALA A 95 12.41 -2.95 -8.25
C ALA A 95 12.55 -1.57 -7.58
N PRO A 96 13.46 -0.71 -8.03
CA PRO A 96 13.76 0.54 -7.33
C PRO A 96 12.60 1.53 -7.31
N ARG A 97 11.52 1.32 -8.07
CA ARG A 97 10.31 2.15 -8.10
C ARG A 97 9.08 1.30 -8.44
N LEU A 98 7.95 1.62 -7.80
CA LEU A 98 6.60 1.20 -8.22
C LEU A 98 6.30 1.81 -9.60
N THR A 99 6.79 1.18 -10.67
CA THR A 99 6.43 1.55 -12.04
C THR A 99 5.07 0.94 -12.42
N THR A 100 4.45 1.46 -13.47
CA THR A 100 3.25 0.88 -14.07
C THR A 100 3.40 -0.61 -14.32
N GLU A 101 4.56 -1.03 -14.85
CA GLU A 101 4.88 -2.41 -15.18
C GLU A 101 4.95 -3.28 -13.92
N TYR A 102 5.49 -2.74 -12.82
CA TYR A 102 5.53 -3.43 -11.53
C TYR A 102 4.13 -3.57 -10.90
N LEU A 103 3.32 -2.51 -10.94
CA LEU A 103 1.94 -2.56 -10.46
C LEU A 103 1.11 -3.54 -11.30
N LYS A 104 1.29 -3.53 -12.63
CA LYS A 104 0.67 -4.49 -13.55
C LYS A 104 1.13 -5.93 -13.29
N SER A 105 2.43 -6.17 -13.04
CA SER A 105 2.96 -7.51 -12.76
C SER A 105 2.45 -8.08 -11.43
N CYS A 106 2.15 -7.20 -10.47
CA CYS A 106 1.48 -7.57 -9.23
C CYS A 106 -0.04 -7.78 -9.38
N GLY A 107 -0.61 -7.56 -10.57
CA GLY A 107 -2.03 -7.78 -10.86
C GLY A 107 -2.95 -6.59 -10.56
N ILE A 108 -2.39 -5.38 -10.35
CA ILE A 108 -3.19 -4.17 -10.19
C ILE A 108 -3.82 -3.79 -11.52
N LYS A 109 -5.15 -3.76 -11.56
CA LYS A 109 -5.88 -3.03 -12.58
C LYS A 109 -5.84 -1.55 -12.24
N LEU A 110 -4.92 -0.84 -12.88
CA LEU A 110 -4.89 0.63 -12.88
C LEU A 110 -6.13 1.12 -13.62
N ASP A 111 -6.87 2.05 -13.02
CA ASP A 111 -7.90 2.77 -13.77
C ASP A 111 -7.26 3.73 -14.79
N ARG A 112 -8.07 4.31 -15.67
CA ARG A 112 -7.57 5.18 -16.74
C ARG A 112 -6.83 6.42 -16.22
N GLU A 113 -7.21 6.96 -15.05
CA GLU A 113 -6.55 8.14 -14.49
C GLU A 113 -5.17 7.79 -13.94
N LEU A 114 -5.06 6.69 -13.18
CA LEU A 114 -3.77 6.19 -12.69
C LEU A 114 -2.86 5.75 -13.83
N GLN A 115 -3.41 5.08 -14.84
CA GLN A 115 -2.66 4.70 -16.04
C GLN A 115 -2.09 5.94 -16.76
N ARG A 116 -2.93 6.97 -16.97
CA ARG A 116 -2.49 8.22 -17.61
C ARG A 116 -1.42 8.94 -16.78
N TYR A 117 -1.59 9.00 -15.46
CA TYR A 117 -0.62 9.61 -14.56
C TYR A 117 0.75 8.94 -14.64
N PHE A 118 0.80 7.60 -14.64
CA PHE A 118 2.06 6.91 -14.80
C PHE A 118 2.67 7.07 -16.20
N ASP A 119 1.83 7.10 -17.25
CA ASP A 119 2.29 7.34 -18.62
C ASP A 119 2.84 8.78 -18.80
N GLU A 120 2.29 9.76 -18.09
CA GLU A 120 2.77 11.15 -18.04
C GLU A 120 4.08 11.25 -17.24
N TRP A 121 4.15 10.62 -16.06
CA TRP A 121 5.37 10.58 -15.24
C TRP A 121 6.53 9.88 -15.96
N ALA A 122 6.27 8.80 -16.70
CA ALA A 122 7.28 8.11 -17.51
C ALA A 122 7.83 9.01 -18.64
N LYS A 123 7.02 9.93 -19.17
CA LYS A 123 7.45 10.92 -20.17
C LYS A 123 8.29 12.04 -19.54
N GLU A 124 7.91 12.52 -18.36
CA GLU A 124 8.63 13.59 -17.64
C GLU A 124 9.94 13.11 -17.01
N SER A 125 10.03 11.83 -16.67
CA SER A 125 11.23 11.20 -16.09
C SER A 125 12.20 10.65 -17.15
N GLY A 126 11.93 10.87 -18.44
CA GLY A 126 12.54 10.13 -19.53
C GLY A 126 14.03 10.39 -19.77
N GLY A 127 14.67 9.42 -20.43
CA GLY A 127 15.93 9.63 -21.19
C GLY A 127 17.18 9.16 -20.48
#